data_AF-A0A2I2KPC2-F1
#
_entry.id   AF-A0A2I2KPC2-F1
#
_cell.length_a   1.000
_cell.length_b   1.000
_cell.length_c   1.000
_cell.angle_alpha   90.00
_cell.angle_beta   90.00
_cell.angle_gamma   90.00
#
_symmetry.space_group_name_H-M   'P 1'
#
loop_
_entity.id
_entity.type
_entity.pdbx_description
1 polymer ?
#
loop_
_entity_poly.entity_id
_entity_poly.type
_entity_poly.pdbx_seq_one_letter_code
_entity_poly.pdbx_strand_id
1 'polypeptide(L)' 'MDLADGATTLPTIDYYPPEIAQLCAVAAREITEHENVRGLCVICGSVWPCGRAVLAEHNLAVI' A
#
# COMPACT_ATOMS: atom_id res chain seq x y z
N MET A 1 -22.45 -3.26 45.98
CA MET A 1 -23.18 -3.95 44.89
C MET A 1 -22.55 -3.46 43.62
N ASP A 2 -21.48 -4.13 43.25
CA ASP A 2 -20.64 -3.85 42.10
C ASP A 2 -21.22 -4.55 40.89
N LEU A 3 -21.61 -3.79 39.87
CA LEU A 3 -21.91 -4.31 38.55
C LEU A 3 -21.00 -3.58 37.57
N ALA A 4 -19.99 -4.33 37.13
CA ALA A 4 -18.96 -3.90 36.21
C ALA A 4 -19.58 -3.43 34.89
N ASP A 5 -19.09 -2.27 34.42
CA ASP A 5 -19.33 -1.72 33.10
C ASP A 5 -18.71 -2.66 32.06
N GLY A 6 -19.56 -3.46 31.40
CA GLY A 6 -19.18 -4.41 30.38
C GLY A 6 -18.81 -3.68 29.09
N ALA A 7 -17.62 -3.07 29.06
CA ALA A 7 -17.01 -2.53 27.86
C ALA A 7 -16.80 -3.67 26.85
N THR A 8 -17.80 -3.89 26.00
CA THR A 8 -17.77 -4.87 24.93
C THR A 8 -16.87 -4.30 23.83
N THR A 9 -15.59 -4.63 23.86
CA THR A 9 -14.70 -4.46 22.71
C THR A 9 -15.21 -5.34 21.59
N LEU A 10 -15.93 -4.74 20.65
CA LEU A 10 -16.21 -5.38 19.36
C LEU A 10 -14.86 -5.68 18.70
N PRO A 11 -14.66 -6.88 18.12
CA PRO A 11 -13.48 -7.11 17.31
C PRO A 11 -13.53 -6.15 16.14
N THR A 12 -12.57 -5.22 16.07
CA THR A 12 -12.28 -4.45 14.88
C THR A 12 -11.79 -5.46 13.84
N ILE A 13 -12.72 -5.98 13.05
CA ILE A 13 -12.34 -6.70 11.83
C ILE A 13 -11.87 -5.59 10.90
N ASP A 14 -10.56 -5.49 10.71
CA ASP A 14 -9.96 -4.70 9.65
C ASP A 14 -10.42 -5.31 8.32
N TYR A 15 -11.63 -4.93 7.91
CA TYR A 15 -12.20 -5.35 6.64
C TYR A 15 -11.37 -4.67 5.56
N TYR A 16 -10.46 -5.44 5.00
CA TYR A 16 -9.64 -5.01 3.89
C TYR A 16 -10.28 -5.53 2.60
N PRO A 17 -10.92 -4.66 1.80
CA PRO A 17 -11.59 -5.11 0.59
C PRO A 17 -10.57 -5.80 -0.34
N PRO A 18 -10.94 -6.92 -0.98
CA PRO A 18 -10.02 -7.68 -1.82
C PRO A 18 -9.42 -6.86 -2.96
N GLU A 19 -10.15 -5.85 -3.45
CA GLU A 19 -9.67 -4.91 -4.46
C GLU A 19 -8.54 -4.04 -3.92
N ILE A 20 -8.62 -3.61 -2.66
CA ILE A 20 -7.54 -2.83 -2.04
C ILE A 20 -6.32 -3.74 -1.80
N ALA A 21 -6.53 -4.99 -1.37
CA ALA A 21 -5.43 -5.97 -1.24
C ALA A 21 -4.70 -6.18 -2.58
N GLN A 22 -5.47 -6.28 -3.67
CA GLN A 22 -4.93 -6.41 -5.00
C GLN A 22 -4.15 -5.15 -5.43
N LEU A 23 -4.69 -3.96 -5.18
CA LEU A 23 -4.00 -2.70 -5.49
C LEU A 23 -2.69 -2.56 -4.71
N CYS A 24 -2.65 -2.94 -3.43
CA CYS A 24 -1.42 -2.95 -2.63
C CYS A 24 -0.40 -3.98 -3.14
N ALA A 25 -0.85 -5.18 -3.51
CA ALA A 25 0.04 -6.18 -4.10
C ALA A 25 0.64 -5.70 -5.43
N VAL A 26 -0.15 -5.02 -6.26
CA VAL A 26 0.34 -4.40 -7.50
C VAL A 26 1.32 -3.27 -7.19
N ALA A 27 1.00 -2.38 -6.27
CA ALA A 27 1.89 -1.29 -5.88
C ALA A 27 3.23 -1.80 -5.31
N ALA A 28 3.21 -2.82 -4.46
CA ALA A 28 4.40 -3.47 -3.93
C ALA A 28 5.30 -4.07 -5.02
N ARG A 29 4.68 -4.66 -6.06
CA ARG A 29 5.42 -5.15 -7.22
C ARG A 29 6.01 -3.99 -8.03
N GLU A 30 5.21 -2.99 -8.37
CA GLU A 30 5.67 -1.86 -9.19
C GLU A 30 6.81 -1.07 -8.51
N ILE A 31 6.78 -0.86 -7.18
CA ILE A 31 7.87 -0.18 -6.47
C ILE A 31 9.16 -1.01 -6.43
N THR A 32 9.05 -2.34 -6.44
CA THR A 32 10.21 -3.25 -6.42
C THR A 32 10.81 -3.42 -7.81
N GLU A 33 9.99 -3.48 -8.85
CA GLU A 33 10.45 -3.71 -10.23
C GLU A 33 10.93 -2.42 -10.91
N HIS A 34 10.32 -1.28 -10.59
CA HIS A 34 10.71 0.00 -11.15
C HIS A 34 11.85 0.56 -10.29
N GLU A 35 13.08 0.42 -10.77
CA GLU A 35 14.27 0.93 -10.08
C GLU A 35 14.94 2.09 -10.83
N ASN A 36 15.66 2.92 -10.09
CA ASN A 36 16.50 3.99 -10.64
C ASN A 36 17.84 3.45 -11.13
N VAL A 37 18.01 3.39 -12.45
CA VAL A 37 19.30 3.12 -13.09
C VAL A 37 19.75 4.39 -13.81
N ARG A 38 20.73 5.08 -13.20
CA ARG A 38 21.36 6.29 -13.74
C ARG A 38 20.37 7.43 -14.09
N GLY A 39 19.33 7.60 -13.27
CA GLY A 39 18.31 8.62 -13.45
C GLY A 39 17.14 8.22 -14.34
N LEU A 40 17.11 6.96 -14.81
CA LEU A 40 16.03 6.40 -15.61
C LEU A 40 15.41 5.18 -14.92
N CYS A 41 14.13 4.96 -15.14
CA CYS A 41 13.46 3.73 -14.74
C CYS A 41 13.92 2.58 -15.65
N VAL A 42 14.40 1.48 -15.07
CA VAL A 42 14.87 0.32 -15.83
C VAL A 42 13.77 -0.37 -16.67
N ILE A 43 12.52 -0.31 -16.22
CA ILE A 43 11.37 -0.93 -16.91
C ILE A 43 10.78 0.00 -17.98
N CYS A 44 10.56 1.27 -17.63
CA CYS A 44 9.88 2.21 -18.53
C CYS A 44 10.82 2.98 -19.46
N GLY A 45 12.11 3.07 -19.12
CA GLY A 45 13.07 3.94 -19.80
C GLY A 45 12.84 5.44 -19.60
N SER A 46 11.81 5.83 -18.84
CA SER A 46 11.49 7.23 -18.53
C SER A 46 12.36 7.78 -17.39
N VAL A 47 12.39 9.11 -17.26
CA VAL A 47 13.09 9.78 -16.15
C VAL A 47 12.56 9.28 -14.80
N TRP A 48 13.49 8.98 -13.90
CA TRP A 48 13.18 8.56 -12.54
C TRP A 48 12.81 9.77 -11.65
N PRO A 49 11.80 9.68 -10.76
CA PRO A 49 10.87 8.56 -10.62
C PRO A 49 9.85 8.53 -11.76
N CYS A 50 9.62 7.34 -12.30
CA CYS A 50 8.58 7.19 -13.31
C CYS A 50 7.19 7.27 -12.67
N GLY A 51 6.16 7.61 -13.45
CA GLY A 51 4.79 7.76 -12.92
C GLY A 51 4.25 6.51 -12.21
N ARG A 52 4.66 5.31 -12.63
CA ARG A 52 4.29 4.04 -11.96
C ARG A 52 4.90 3.90 -10.57
N ALA A 53 6.19 4.22 -10.44
CA ALA A 53 6.86 4.20 -9.14
C ALA A 53 6.23 5.22 -8.17
N VAL A 54 5.89 6.42 -8.64
CA VAL A 54 5.20 7.44 -7.82
C VAL A 54 3.83 6.97 -7.36
N LEU A 55 3.03 6.38 -8.27
CA LEU A 55 1.71 5.84 -7.91
C LEU A 55 1.81 4.66 -6.94
N ALA A 56 2.81 3.80 -7.11
CA ALA A 56 3.07 2.68 -6.23
C ALA A 56 3.44 3.16 -4.81
N GLU A 57 4.36 4.11 -4.70
CA GLU A 57 4.74 4.72 -3.42
C GLU A 57 3.55 5.37 -2.72
N HIS A 58 2.75 6.16 -3.46
CA HIS A 58 1.52 6.75 -2.93
C HIS A 58 0.55 5.68 -2.39
N ASN A 59 0.29 4.63 -3.16
CA ASN A 59 -0.67 3.60 -2.77
C ASN A 59 -0.20 2.77 -1.57
N LEU A 60 1.11 2.61 -1.38
CA LEU A 60 1.67 1.94 -0.21
C LEU A 60 1.75 2.83 1.03
N ALA A 61 1.69 4.16 0.88
CA ALA A 61 1.73 5.10 2.01
C ALA A 61 0.35 5.33 2.67
N VAL A 62 -0.74 4.89 2.02
CA VAL A 62 -2.14 5.07 2.47
C VAL A 62 -2.61 3.89 3.35
N ILE A 63 -1.80 2.84 3.45
CA ILE A 63 -2.01 1.67 4.31
C ILE A 63 -1.17 1.75 5.59
#